data_AF-A0A061R2Q0-F1
#
_entry.id   AF-A0A061R2Q0-F1
#
_cell.length_a   1.000
_cell.length_b   1.000
_cell.length_c   1.000
_cell.angle_alpha   90.00
_cell.angle_beta   90.00
_cell.angle_gamma   90.00
#
_symmetry.space_group_name_H-M   'P 1'
#
loop_
_entity.id
_entity.type
_entity.pdbx_description
1 polymer ?
#
loop_
_entity_poly.entity_id
_entity_poly.type
_entity_poly.pdbx_seq_one_letter_code
_entity_poly.pdbx_strand_id
1 'polypeptide(L)'
;MTEALLARAHSRLRRRLREEREHADAASRRMQELESERSALMSKVSGRCFKHLETAASAVVDRASDLAGAVQAEGSALEATRLMEAAERASATGRELASRQAESLESLTSELFCSPEILRQGPMELWNPSAAEWGEKHFVLTRSGFLHWFDSPEDVSGSDALNLWRCSIEAGEPPIFSLHEGGHGVWFAGGSRPRVVALKAADVDDCCEWVIAIREEISCRSSS
;
A
#
# COMPACT_ATOMS: atom_id res chain seq x y z
N MET A 1 -11.88 56.66 -16.22
CA MET A 1 -12.78 55.88 -15.34
C MET A 1 -12.32 54.42 -15.30
N THR A 2 -11.13 54.13 -14.78
CA THR A 2 -10.43 52.84 -14.98
C THR A 2 -9.77 52.30 -13.70
N GLU A 3 -9.18 53.16 -12.87
CA GLU A 3 -8.50 52.74 -11.63
C GLU A 3 -9.44 52.23 -10.55
N ALA A 4 -10.61 52.86 -10.37
CA ALA A 4 -11.59 52.43 -9.37
C ALA A 4 -12.17 51.03 -9.67
N LEU A 5 -12.29 50.67 -10.96
CA LEU A 5 -12.73 49.34 -11.38
C LEU A 5 -11.63 48.30 -11.14
N LEU A 6 -10.37 48.64 -11.44
CA LEU A 6 -9.20 47.81 -11.15
C LEU A 6 -9.03 47.56 -9.65
N ALA A 7 -9.15 48.59 -8.81
CA ALA A 7 -9.08 48.44 -7.36
C ALA A 7 -10.20 47.54 -6.80
N ARG A 8 -11.41 47.63 -7.36
CA ARG A 8 -12.55 46.74 -7.01
C ARG A 8 -12.37 45.31 -7.52
N ALA A 9 -11.68 45.10 -8.64
CA ALA A 9 -11.36 43.76 -9.13
C ALA A 9 -10.26 43.13 -8.28
N HIS A 10 -9.20 43.89 -7.96
CA HIS A 10 -8.07 43.43 -7.14
C HIS A 10 -8.48 43.07 -5.71
N SER A 11 -9.36 43.87 -5.10
CA SER A 11 -9.90 43.56 -3.76
C SER A 11 -10.77 42.30 -3.76
N ARG A 12 -11.59 42.07 -4.80
CA ARG A 12 -12.37 40.84 -4.97
C ARG A 12 -11.48 39.61 -5.14
N LEU A 13 -10.43 39.70 -5.98
CA LEU A 13 -9.46 38.62 -6.16
C LEU A 13 -8.71 38.30 -4.87
N ARG A 14 -8.25 39.32 -4.12
CA ARG A 14 -7.58 39.11 -2.83
C ARG A 14 -8.47 38.48 -1.77
N ARG A 15 -9.77 38.73 -1.83
CA ARG A 15 -10.74 38.10 -0.93
C ARG A 15 -10.93 36.63 -1.31
N ARG A 16 -11.19 36.33 -2.58
CA ARG A 16 -11.28 34.95 -3.07
C ARG A 16 -10.02 34.14 -2.77
N LEU A 17 -8.84 34.70 -3.02
CA LEU A 17 -7.58 34.01 -2.70
C LEU A 17 -7.43 33.69 -1.21
N ARG A 18 -7.97 34.54 -0.32
CA ARG A 18 -7.99 34.24 1.12
C ARG A 18 -8.98 33.12 1.45
N GLU A 19 -10.18 33.18 0.88
CA GLU A 19 -11.19 32.12 1.03
C GLU A 19 -10.64 30.76 0.55
N GLU A 20 -9.97 30.70 -0.60
CA GLU A 20 -9.33 29.47 -1.11
C GLU A 20 -8.21 28.96 -0.18
N ARG A 21 -7.37 29.86 0.34
CA ARG A 21 -6.30 29.47 1.30
C ARG A 21 -6.87 28.92 2.60
N GLU A 22 -7.94 29.53 3.11
CA GLU A 22 -8.62 29.06 4.32
C GLU A 22 -9.23 27.66 4.12
N HIS A 23 -9.81 27.39 2.95
CA HIS A 23 -10.29 26.05 2.59
C HIS A 23 -9.15 25.04 2.50
N ALA A 24 -8.07 25.35 1.77
CA ALA A 24 -6.92 24.47 1.65
C ALA A 24 -6.24 24.16 3.00
N ASP A 25 -6.13 25.16 3.89
CA ASP A 25 -5.61 24.96 5.24
C ASP A 25 -6.53 24.06 6.09
N ALA A 26 -7.85 24.17 5.91
CA ALA A 26 -8.81 23.30 6.60
C ALA A 26 -8.74 21.86 6.09
N ALA A 27 -8.66 21.64 4.78
CA ALA A 27 -8.53 20.32 4.20
C ALA A 27 -7.20 19.65 4.54
N SER A 28 -6.09 20.40 4.51
CA SER A 28 -4.77 19.90 4.91
C SER A 28 -4.75 19.43 6.37
N ARG A 29 -5.36 20.20 7.29
CA ARG A 29 -5.55 19.77 8.68
C ARG A 29 -6.39 18.50 8.78
N ARG A 30 -7.49 18.41 8.03
CA ARG A 30 -8.35 17.23 8.03
C ARG A 30 -7.63 16.00 7.50
N MET A 31 -6.80 16.15 6.47
CA MET A 31 -5.97 15.07 5.93
C MET A 31 -4.95 14.59 6.97
N GLN A 32 -4.28 15.50 7.67
CA GLN A 32 -3.34 15.15 8.75
C GLN A 32 -4.02 14.39 9.90
N GLU A 33 -5.23 14.78 10.28
CA GLU A 33 -6.03 14.05 11.26
C GLU A 33 -6.29 12.61 10.79
N LEU A 34 -6.78 12.43 9.56
CA LEU A 34 -7.07 11.12 8.98
C LEU A 34 -5.80 10.26 8.82
N GLU A 35 -4.67 10.86 8.44
CA GLU A 35 -3.39 10.15 8.39
C GLU A 35 -2.94 9.71 9.79
N SER A 36 -3.15 10.54 10.82
CA SER A 36 -2.85 10.18 12.20
C SER A 36 -3.73 9.02 12.69
N GLU A 37 -5.03 9.05 12.38
CA GLU A 37 -5.98 7.97 12.71
C GLU A 37 -5.61 6.67 11.99
N ARG A 38 -5.32 6.73 10.68
CA ARG A 38 -4.83 5.60 9.89
C ARG A 38 -3.57 5.01 10.51
N SER A 39 -2.59 5.84 10.89
CA SER A 39 -1.33 5.37 11.49
C SER A 39 -1.56 4.65 12.82
N ALA A 40 -2.48 5.17 13.65
CA ALA A 40 -2.85 4.56 14.93
C ALA A 40 -3.58 3.22 14.74
N LEU A 41 -4.46 3.13 13.75
CA LEU A 41 -5.14 1.88 13.38
C LEU A 41 -4.16 0.84 12.86
N MET A 42 -3.25 1.22 11.96
CA MET A 42 -2.21 0.33 11.45
C MET A 42 -1.32 -0.20 12.59
N SER A 43 -0.88 0.65 13.51
CA SER A 43 -0.12 0.23 14.68
C SER A 43 -0.89 -0.78 15.55
N LYS A 44 -2.20 -0.58 15.76
CA LYS A 44 -3.05 -1.54 16.49
C LYS A 44 -3.19 -2.87 15.74
N VAL A 45 -3.38 -2.85 14.42
CA VAL A 45 -3.50 -4.06 13.61
C VAL A 45 -2.19 -4.84 13.64
N SER A 46 -1.05 -4.18 13.37
CA SER A 46 0.27 -4.80 13.47
C SER A 46 0.51 -5.39 14.86
N GLY A 47 0.19 -4.66 15.93
CA GLY A 47 0.32 -5.18 17.30
C GLY A 47 -0.55 -6.41 17.58
N ARG A 48 -1.75 -6.50 17.00
CA ARG A 48 -2.61 -7.70 17.09
C ARG A 48 -2.02 -8.86 16.30
N CYS A 49 -1.53 -8.61 15.08
CA CYS A 49 -0.87 -9.63 14.26
C CYS A 49 0.38 -10.17 14.97
N PHE A 50 1.23 -9.31 15.54
CA PHE A 50 2.39 -9.71 16.33
C PHE A 50 2.01 -10.59 17.52
N LYS A 51 0.99 -10.20 18.30
CA LYS A 51 0.50 -11.04 19.42
C LYS A 51 -0.03 -12.39 18.96
N HIS A 52 -0.70 -12.42 17.81
CA HIS A 52 -1.24 -13.67 17.26
C HIS A 52 -0.12 -14.60 16.80
N LEU A 53 0.90 -14.05 16.13
CA LEU A 53 2.12 -14.77 15.75
C LEU A 53 2.92 -15.22 16.96
N GLU A 54 3.04 -14.39 18.00
CA GLU A 54 3.70 -14.74 19.27
C GLU A 54 2.99 -15.90 19.97
N THR A 55 1.65 -15.85 20.02
CA THR A 55 0.83 -16.94 20.58
C THR A 55 0.99 -18.23 19.76
N ALA A 56 0.94 -18.13 18.43
CA ALA A 56 1.14 -19.28 17.54
C ALA A 56 2.56 -19.86 17.66
N ALA A 57 3.57 -19.01 17.76
CA ALA A 57 4.97 -19.40 17.96
C ALA A 57 5.17 -20.07 19.33
N SER A 58 4.58 -19.53 20.40
CA SER A 58 4.63 -20.15 21.74
C SER A 58 4.00 -21.55 21.74
N ALA A 59 2.87 -21.74 21.06
CA ALA A 59 2.24 -23.05 20.94
C ALA A 59 3.11 -24.06 20.15
N VAL A 60 3.92 -23.59 19.21
CA VAL A 60 4.90 -24.42 18.49
C VAL A 60 6.10 -24.75 19.38
N VAL A 61 6.59 -23.79 20.18
CA VAL A 61 7.69 -23.99 21.13
C VAL A 61 7.30 -24.96 22.25
N ASP A 62 6.10 -24.82 22.82
CA ASP A 62 5.58 -25.73 23.85
C ASP A 62 5.47 -27.16 23.31
N ARG A 63 4.94 -27.32 22.09
CA ARG A 63 4.87 -28.62 21.42
C ARG A 63 6.25 -29.19 21.08
N ALA A 64 7.20 -28.35 20.70
CA ALA A 64 8.58 -28.77 20.45
C ALA A 64 9.27 -29.20 21.75
N SER A 65 8.97 -28.55 22.87
CA SER A 65 9.43 -28.92 24.21
C SER A 65 8.81 -30.26 24.66
N ASP A 66 7.51 -30.48 24.44
CA ASP A 66 6.85 -31.76 24.70
C ASP A 66 7.47 -32.89 23.86
N LEU A 67 7.77 -32.61 22.59
CA LEU A 67 8.44 -33.54 21.69
C LEU A 67 9.88 -33.82 22.16
N ALA A 68 10.63 -32.80 22.59
CA ALA A 68 11.99 -32.95 23.10
C ALA A 68 12.03 -33.74 24.41
N GLY A 69 11.05 -33.54 25.30
CA GLY A 69 10.87 -34.35 26.52
C GLY A 69 10.56 -35.81 26.21
N ALA A 70 9.73 -36.07 25.19
CA ALA A 70 9.44 -37.41 24.69
C ALA A 70 10.64 -38.08 23.99
N VAL A 71 11.55 -37.30 23.37
CA VAL A 71 12.79 -37.80 22.75
C VAL A 71 13.89 -38.09 23.79
N GLN A 72 13.97 -37.31 24.87
CA GLN A 72 14.94 -37.54 25.96
C GLN A 72 14.57 -38.74 26.85
N ALA A 73 13.30 -39.15 26.86
CA ALA A 73 12.86 -40.41 27.46
C ALA A 73 13.12 -41.58 26.49
N GLU A 74 14.37 -42.05 26.39
CA GLU A 74 14.69 -43.24 25.60
C GLU A 74 14.08 -44.51 26.22
N GLY A 75 13.14 -45.18 25.52
CA GLY A 75 12.65 -46.46 26.05
C GLY A 75 11.56 -47.26 25.32
N SER A 76 11.45 -47.31 23.98
CA SER A 76 10.98 -48.48 23.19
C SER A 76 10.53 -48.11 21.76
N ALA A 77 10.48 -49.11 20.87
CA ALA A 77 9.89 -48.99 19.52
C ALA A 77 8.44 -48.44 19.51
N LEU A 78 7.72 -48.58 20.63
CA LEU A 78 6.35 -48.10 20.80
C LEU A 78 6.30 -46.57 20.97
N GLU A 79 7.36 -45.96 21.51
CA GLU A 79 7.51 -44.50 21.66
C GLU A 79 7.95 -43.83 20.35
N ALA A 80 8.75 -44.51 19.52
CA ALA A 80 9.08 -44.05 18.17
C ALA A 80 7.83 -43.92 17.29
N THR A 81 6.90 -44.89 17.37
CA THR A 81 5.59 -44.79 16.72
C THR A 81 4.76 -43.63 17.25
N ARG A 82 4.75 -43.37 18.57
CA ARG A 82 4.02 -42.22 19.15
C ARG A 82 4.62 -40.88 18.72
N LEU A 83 5.94 -40.79 18.61
CA LEU A 83 6.64 -39.60 18.10
C LEU A 83 6.36 -39.37 16.61
N MET A 84 6.33 -40.43 15.78
CA MET A 84 5.90 -40.33 14.38
C MET A 84 4.45 -39.88 14.27
N GLU A 85 3.53 -40.47 15.04
CA GLU A 85 2.12 -40.05 15.07
C GLU A 85 1.94 -38.61 15.56
N ALA A 86 2.75 -38.15 16.50
CA ALA A 86 2.74 -36.76 16.98
C ALA A 86 3.29 -35.79 15.90
N ALA A 87 4.37 -36.16 15.21
CA ALA A 87 4.95 -35.39 14.12
C ALA A 87 4.01 -35.31 12.90
N GLU A 88 3.36 -36.42 12.54
CA GLU A 88 2.35 -36.45 11.48
C GLU A 88 1.14 -35.59 11.83
N ARG A 89 0.63 -35.68 13.07
CA ARG A 89 -0.45 -34.80 13.55
C ARG A 89 -0.03 -33.34 13.56
N ALA A 90 1.17 -33.01 14.02
CA ALA A 90 1.68 -31.64 14.00
C ALA A 90 1.82 -31.11 12.56
N SER A 91 2.32 -31.93 11.63
CA SER A 91 2.43 -31.58 10.21
C SER A 91 1.05 -31.42 9.55
N ALA A 92 0.09 -32.30 9.86
CA ALA A 92 -1.28 -32.19 9.37
C ALA A 92 -1.96 -30.92 9.89
N THR A 93 -1.82 -30.62 11.19
CA THR A 93 -2.38 -29.41 11.81
C THR A 93 -1.72 -28.14 11.22
N GLY A 94 -0.41 -28.17 10.97
CA GLY A 94 0.32 -27.07 10.33
C GLY A 94 -0.16 -26.81 8.91
N ARG A 95 -0.39 -27.86 8.11
CA ARG A 95 -0.96 -27.75 6.77
C ARG A 95 -2.38 -27.20 6.78
N GLU A 96 -3.23 -27.66 7.70
CA GLU A 96 -4.60 -27.18 7.85
C GLU A 96 -4.67 -25.71 8.32
N LEU A 97 -3.75 -25.29 9.19
CA LEU A 97 -3.66 -23.89 9.62
C LEU A 97 -3.19 -23.00 8.45
N ALA A 98 -2.19 -23.47 7.70
CA ALA A 98 -1.67 -22.76 6.53
C ALA A 98 -2.73 -22.66 5.42
N SER A 99 -3.53 -23.71 5.17
CA SER A 99 -4.60 -23.66 4.17
C SER A 99 -5.69 -22.69 4.57
N ARG A 100 -6.12 -22.68 5.85
CA ARG A 100 -7.09 -21.71 6.37
C ARG A 100 -6.58 -20.28 6.30
N GLN A 101 -5.29 -20.08 6.57
CA GLN A 101 -4.67 -18.75 6.43
C GLN A 101 -4.62 -18.32 4.97
N ALA A 102 -4.27 -19.22 4.05
CA ALA A 102 -4.28 -18.95 2.61
C ALA A 102 -5.68 -18.60 2.11
N GLU A 103 -6.70 -19.40 2.45
CA GLU A 103 -8.11 -19.15 2.09
C GLU A 103 -8.63 -17.84 2.68
N SER A 104 -8.30 -17.53 3.94
CA SER A 104 -8.69 -16.28 4.58
C SER A 104 -8.01 -15.07 3.93
N LEU A 105 -6.74 -15.21 3.53
CA LEU A 105 -6.02 -14.16 2.81
C LEU A 105 -6.60 -13.99 1.41
N GLU A 106 -6.85 -15.07 0.68
CA GLU A 106 -7.45 -15.06 -0.66
C GLU A 106 -8.86 -14.42 -0.68
N SER A 107 -9.69 -14.73 0.32
CA SER A 107 -11.00 -14.09 0.49
C SER A 107 -10.85 -12.58 0.70
N LEU A 108 -9.94 -12.17 1.60
CA LEU A 108 -9.69 -10.76 1.91
C LEU A 108 -9.06 -10.02 0.73
N THR A 109 -8.16 -10.64 -0.04
CA THR A 109 -7.58 -10.03 -1.24
C THR A 109 -8.63 -9.88 -2.33
N SER A 110 -9.50 -10.88 -2.55
CA SER A 110 -10.59 -10.78 -3.52
C SER A 110 -11.57 -9.64 -3.20
N GLU A 111 -11.88 -9.43 -1.91
CA GLU A 111 -12.73 -8.33 -1.45
C GLU A 111 -12.03 -6.97 -1.64
N LEU A 112 -10.71 -6.90 -1.42
CA LEU A 112 -9.94 -5.68 -1.64
C LEU A 112 -9.93 -5.27 -3.12
N PHE A 113 -9.77 -6.20 -4.06
CA PHE A 113 -9.74 -5.91 -5.51
C PHE A 113 -11.13 -5.62 -6.12
N CYS A 114 -12.20 -5.86 -5.38
CA CYS A 114 -13.58 -5.47 -5.71
C CYS A 114 -14.08 -4.28 -4.87
N SER A 115 -13.18 -3.64 -4.11
CA SER A 115 -13.54 -2.52 -3.24
C SER A 115 -14.04 -1.31 -4.06
N PRO A 116 -15.11 -0.62 -3.61
CA PRO A 116 -15.58 0.63 -4.23
C PRO A 116 -14.57 1.78 -4.13
N GLU A 117 -13.46 1.58 -3.39
CA GLU A 117 -12.33 2.49 -3.29
C GLU A 117 -11.33 2.33 -4.43
N ILE A 118 -11.41 1.28 -5.24
CA ILE A 118 -10.56 1.13 -6.43
C ILE A 118 -11.18 1.89 -7.59
N LEU A 119 -10.42 2.83 -8.14
CA LEU A 119 -10.81 3.61 -9.31
C LEU A 119 -10.39 2.92 -10.61
N ARG A 120 -9.18 2.34 -10.61
CA ARG A 120 -8.62 1.60 -11.73
C ARG A 120 -7.61 0.58 -11.21
N GLN A 121 -7.52 -0.57 -11.88
CA GLN A 121 -6.48 -1.55 -11.65
C GLN A 121 -6.11 -2.27 -12.95
N GLY A 122 -4.89 -2.77 -13.05
CA GLY A 122 -4.44 -3.46 -14.25
C GLY A 122 -2.93 -3.69 -14.29
N PRO A 123 -2.46 -4.51 -15.24
CA PRO A 123 -1.04 -4.76 -15.43
C PRO A 123 -0.36 -3.56 -16.09
N MET A 124 0.83 -3.21 -15.60
CA MET A 124 1.75 -2.29 -16.26
C MET A 124 3.18 -2.71 -15.94
N GLU A 125 4.14 -2.21 -16.69
CA GLU A 125 5.56 -2.42 -16.39
C GLU A 125 6.13 -1.25 -15.60
N LEU A 126 6.94 -1.59 -14.58
CA LEU A 126 7.70 -0.66 -13.76
C LEU A 126 9.17 -0.73 -14.14
N TRP A 127 9.81 0.42 -14.40
CA TRP A 127 11.24 0.47 -14.65
C TRP A 127 12.03 0.22 -13.36
N ASN A 128 12.89 -0.81 -13.38
CA ASN A 128 13.84 -1.09 -12.32
C ASN A 128 15.21 -0.47 -12.69
N PRO A 129 15.63 0.64 -12.07
CA PRO A 129 16.90 1.29 -12.40
C PRO A 129 18.12 0.45 -12.02
N SER A 130 18.01 -0.46 -11.05
CA SER A 130 19.13 -1.29 -10.60
C SER A 130 19.44 -2.43 -11.57
N ALA A 131 18.41 -3.01 -12.19
CA ALA A 131 18.55 -4.05 -13.20
C ALA A 131 18.49 -3.51 -14.65
N ALA A 132 18.16 -2.22 -14.82
CA ALA A 132 17.94 -1.58 -16.10
C ALA A 132 16.93 -2.35 -16.99
N GLU A 133 15.84 -2.79 -16.38
CA GLU A 133 14.81 -3.59 -17.02
C GLU A 133 13.39 -3.13 -16.65
N TRP A 134 12.42 -3.52 -17.48
CA TRP A 134 11.00 -3.35 -17.21
C TRP A 134 10.48 -4.62 -16.53
N GLY A 135 9.84 -4.47 -15.37
CA GLY A 135 9.20 -5.58 -14.66
C GLY A 135 7.70 -5.42 -14.64
N GLU A 136 6.96 -6.45 -15.05
CA GLU A 136 5.51 -6.48 -14.95
C GLU A 136 5.07 -6.41 -13.48
N LYS A 137 4.08 -5.57 -13.20
CA LYS A 137 3.42 -5.41 -11.90
C LYS A 137 1.93 -5.23 -12.09
N HIS A 138 1.16 -5.57 -11.05
CA HIS A 138 -0.24 -5.21 -10.98
C HIS A 138 -0.39 -3.87 -10.25
N PHE A 139 -0.98 -2.87 -10.89
CA PHE A 139 -1.19 -1.54 -10.32
C PHE A 139 -2.63 -1.37 -9.84
N VAL A 140 -2.80 -0.68 -8.71
CA VAL A 140 -4.11 -0.33 -8.15
C VAL A 140 -4.13 1.14 -7.80
N LEU A 141 -4.99 1.89 -8.49
CA LEU A 141 -5.30 3.29 -8.19
C LEU A 141 -6.51 3.35 -7.25
N THR A 142 -6.30 3.97 -6.10
CA THR A 142 -7.32 4.11 -5.06
C THR A 142 -7.87 5.52 -5.00
N ARG A 143 -9.15 5.64 -4.64
CA ARG A 143 -9.81 6.92 -4.34
C ARG A 143 -9.14 7.65 -3.18
N SER A 144 -8.40 6.94 -2.32
CA SER A 144 -7.56 7.54 -1.28
C SER A 144 -6.34 8.32 -1.81
N GLY A 145 -6.10 8.35 -3.13
CA GLY A 145 -5.00 9.09 -3.74
C GLY A 145 -3.67 8.35 -3.69
N PHE A 146 -3.72 7.02 -3.58
CA PHE A 146 -2.54 6.18 -3.63
C PHE A 146 -2.54 5.33 -4.89
N LEU A 147 -1.37 5.22 -5.50
CA LEU A 147 -1.07 4.24 -6.54
C LEU A 147 -0.20 3.15 -5.92
N HIS A 148 -0.75 1.96 -5.78
CA HIS A 148 -0.07 0.78 -5.28
C HIS A 148 0.38 -0.11 -6.42
N TRP A 149 1.46 -0.88 -6.23
CA TRP A 149 1.79 -1.96 -7.13
C TRP A 149 2.31 -3.20 -6.42
N PHE A 150 2.10 -4.35 -7.07
CA PHE A 150 2.35 -5.68 -6.56
C PHE A 150 3.03 -6.53 -7.61
N ASP A 151 3.84 -7.50 -7.19
CA ASP A 151 4.49 -8.47 -8.08
C ASP A 151 3.47 -9.42 -8.70
N SER A 152 2.43 -9.75 -7.95
CA SER A 152 1.28 -10.53 -8.37
C SER A 152 0.03 -10.00 -7.66
N PRO A 153 -1.16 -10.04 -8.28
CA PRO A 153 -2.41 -9.73 -7.58
C PRO A 153 -2.62 -10.61 -6.34
N GLU A 154 -2.05 -11.81 -6.29
CA GLU A 154 -2.15 -12.73 -5.15
C GLU A 154 -1.13 -12.41 -4.04
N ASP A 155 -0.10 -11.60 -4.32
CA ASP A 155 0.98 -11.29 -3.39
C ASP A 155 0.92 -9.84 -2.88
N VAL A 156 0.27 -9.67 -1.74
CA VAL A 156 0.14 -8.36 -1.06
C VAL A 156 1.34 -8.06 -0.15
N SER A 157 2.26 -9.00 0.03
CA SER A 157 3.30 -8.99 1.07
C SER A 157 4.40 -7.94 0.89
N GLY A 158 4.48 -7.30 -0.28
CA GLY A 158 5.57 -6.41 -0.68
C GLY A 158 5.11 -5.12 -1.35
N SER A 159 3.88 -4.67 -1.11
CA SER A 159 3.30 -3.54 -1.82
C SER A 159 4.07 -2.25 -1.57
N ASP A 160 4.59 -1.65 -2.62
CA ASP A 160 5.11 -0.29 -2.59
C ASP A 160 4.03 0.65 -3.16
N ALA A 161 4.08 1.92 -2.78
CA ALA A 161 3.02 2.87 -3.07
C ALA A 161 3.55 4.29 -3.29
N LEU A 162 2.86 5.03 -4.16
CA LEU A 162 3.04 6.46 -4.35
C LEU A 162 1.85 7.23 -3.78
N ASN A 163 2.15 8.34 -3.11
CA ASN A 163 1.15 9.27 -2.64
C ASN A 163 0.91 10.38 -3.68
N LEU A 164 -0.20 10.29 -4.41
CA LEU A 164 -0.40 11.06 -5.64
C LEU A 164 -0.53 12.58 -5.39
N TRP A 165 -0.97 13.03 -4.22
CA TRP A 165 -1.01 14.48 -3.94
C TRP A 165 0.38 15.13 -3.95
N ARG A 166 1.44 14.34 -3.84
CA ARG A 166 2.84 14.78 -3.92
C ARG A 166 3.44 14.59 -5.30
N CYS A 167 2.70 13.98 -6.22
CA CYS A 167 3.21 13.59 -7.52
C CYS A 167 2.89 14.63 -8.60
N SER A 168 3.81 14.78 -9.54
CA SER A 168 3.55 15.36 -10.85
C SER A 168 3.79 14.31 -11.93
N ILE A 169 2.99 14.36 -13.00
CA ILE A 169 3.19 13.50 -14.17
C ILE A 169 4.07 14.23 -15.18
N GLU A 170 5.16 13.58 -15.58
CA GLU A 170 5.92 13.93 -16.76
C GLU A 170 5.50 13.01 -17.92
N ALA A 171 5.00 13.61 -19.01
CA ALA A 171 4.60 12.85 -20.18
C ALA A 171 5.85 12.39 -20.93
N GLY A 172 6.03 11.07 -21.04
CA GLY A 172 7.02 10.45 -21.91
C GLY A 172 6.47 10.23 -23.32
N GLU A 173 7.23 9.50 -24.14
CA GLU A 173 6.72 8.96 -25.41
C GLU A 173 5.80 7.76 -25.09
N PRO A 174 4.49 7.82 -25.43
CA PRO A 174 3.60 6.69 -25.18
C PRO A 174 4.15 5.39 -25.78
N PRO A 175 4.03 4.25 -25.08
CA PRO A 175 3.19 3.99 -23.91
C PRO A 175 3.86 4.26 -22.54
N ILE A 176 4.89 5.11 -22.50
CA ILE A 176 5.69 5.38 -21.28
C ILE A 176 5.33 6.74 -20.67
N PHE A 177 5.25 6.80 -19.35
CA PHE A 177 5.14 8.04 -18.58
C PHE A 177 5.86 7.95 -17.24
N SER A 178 6.16 9.08 -16.61
CA SER A 178 6.89 9.12 -15.34
C SER A 178 6.11 9.89 -14.28
N LEU A 179 6.15 9.36 -13.06
CA LEU A 179 5.63 10.00 -11.85
C LEU A 179 6.80 10.51 -11.01
N HIS A 180 6.71 11.78 -10.63
CA HIS A 180 7.72 12.45 -9.83
C HIS A 180 7.10 12.82 -8.48
N GLU A 181 7.46 12.10 -7.42
CA GLU A 181 7.07 12.44 -6.06
C GLU A 181 7.97 13.55 -5.52
N GLY A 182 7.38 14.72 -5.28
CA GLY A 182 8.06 15.88 -4.72
C GLY A 182 8.35 15.71 -3.22
N GLY A 183 9.58 16.02 -2.81
CA GLY A 183 9.93 16.18 -1.40
C GLY A 183 9.49 17.57 -0.91
N HIS A 184 8.40 17.67 -0.18
CA HIS A 184 8.09 18.87 0.63
C HIS A 184 8.58 18.68 2.07
N GLY A 185 9.27 19.72 2.59
CA GLY A 185 10.11 19.75 3.80
C GLY A 185 9.46 19.17 5.08
N VAL A 186 10.20 18.74 6.10
CA VAL A 186 11.26 19.42 6.86
C VAL A 186 12.34 18.40 7.22
N TRP A 187 13.61 18.80 7.20
CA TRP A 187 14.79 17.95 7.46
C TRP A 187 14.83 17.24 8.83
N PHE A 188 13.87 17.50 9.71
CA PHE A 188 13.87 17.03 11.10
C PHE A 188 12.87 15.89 11.38
N ALA A 189 12.09 15.44 10.40
CA ALA A 189 11.20 14.28 10.55
C ALA A 189 11.15 13.43 9.27
N GLY A 190 12.21 12.67 9.00
CA GLY A 190 12.17 11.54 8.05
C GLY A 190 11.60 11.85 6.65
N GLY A 191 11.85 13.04 6.11
CA GLY A 191 11.32 13.44 4.81
C GLY A 191 11.66 12.43 3.72
N SER A 192 10.61 11.88 3.06
CA SER A 192 10.76 10.95 1.94
C SER A 192 11.61 11.59 0.84
N ARG A 193 12.61 10.84 0.34
CA ARG A 193 13.45 11.30 -0.76
C ARG A 193 12.59 11.49 -2.01
N PRO A 194 12.87 12.52 -2.83
CA PRO A 194 12.19 12.64 -4.10
C PRO A 194 12.38 11.36 -4.90
N ARG A 195 11.27 10.82 -5.41
CA ARG A 195 11.23 9.53 -6.10
C ARG A 195 10.71 9.74 -7.51
N VAL A 196 11.39 9.14 -8.47
CA VAL A 196 10.91 9.08 -9.86
C VAL A 196 10.57 7.63 -10.16
N VAL A 197 9.37 7.42 -10.71
CA VAL A 197 8.85 6.12 -11.08
C VAL A 197 8.44 6.18 -12.55
N ALA A 198 9.15 5.45 -13.40
CA ALA A 198 8.81 5.32 -14.81
C ALA A 198 7.93 4.08 -15.02
N LEU A 199 6.87 4.28 -15.77
CA LEU A 199 5.77 3.35 -15.96
C LEU A 199 5.52 3.16 -17.45
N LYS A 200 5.21 1.93 -17.84
CA LYS A 200 4.88 1.59 -19.22
C LYS A 200 3.59 0.77 -19.27
N ALA A 201 2.59 1.30 -19.97
CA ALA A 201 1.32 0.61 -20.18
C ALA A 201 1.44 -0.42 -21.32
N ALA A 202 0.40 -1.25 -21.49
CA ALA A 202 0.36 -2.27 -22.53
C ALA A 202 0.37 -1.65 -23.94
N ASP A 203 -0.37 -0.55 -24.13
CA ASP A 203 -0.47 0.19 -25.38
C ASP A 203 -0.72 1.69 -25.12
N VAL A 204 -0.89 2.46 -26.21
CA VAL A 204 -1.07 3.91 -26.16
C VAL A 204 -2.41 4.30 -25.55
N ASP A 205 -3.48 3.55 -25.83
CA ASP A 205 -4.82 3.86 -25.35
C ASP A 205 -4.89 3.61 -23.84
N ASP A 206 -4.37 2.47 -23.38
CA ASP A 206 -4.26 2.14 -21.96
C ASP A 206 -3.35 3.15 -21.22
N CYS A 207 -2.24 3.57 -21.83
CA CYS A 207 -1.40 4.64 -21.30
C CYS A 207 -2.20 5.94 -21.09
N CYS A 208 -2.98 6.36 -22.10
CA CYS A 208 -3.80 7.55 -22.00
C CYS A 208 -4.84 7.45 -20.87
N GLU A 209 -5.51 6.31 -20.75
CA GLU A 209 -6.50 6.10 -19.68
C GLU A 209 -5.87 6.14 -18.28
N TRP A 210 -4.71 5.49 -18.09
CA TRP A 210 -3.97 5.57 -16.84
C TRP A 210 -3.52 7.00 -16.51
N VAL A 211 -2.97 7.72 -17.48
CA VAL A 211 -2.54 9.11 -17.28
C VAL A 211 -3.72 10.01 -16.92
N ILE A 212 -4.88 9.83 -17.55
CA ILE A 212 -6.10 10.60 -17.22
C ILE A 212 -6.53 10.31 -15.78
N ALA A 213 -6.69 9.04 -15.42
CA ALA A 213 -7.14 8.65 -14.08
C ALA A 213 -6.21 9.17 -12.98
N ILE A 214 -4.89 9.09 -13.18
CA ILE A 214 -3.90 9.58 -12.23
C ILE A 214 -3.94 11.13 -12.17
N ARG A 215 -4.07 11.82 -13.30
CA ARG A 215 -4.19 13.29 -13.33
C ARG A 215 -5.41 13.78 -12.57
N GLU A 216 -6.55 13.11 -12.73
CA GLU A 216 -7.78 13.45 -12.01
C GLU A 216 -7.56 13.35 -10.50
N GLU A 217 -6.94 12.27 -10.02
CA GLU A 217 -6.65 12.09 -8.60
C GLU A 217 -5.64 13.11 -8.04
N ILE A 218 -4.60 13.46 -8.79
CA ILE A 218 -3.68 14.55 -8.42
C ILE A 218 -4.43 15.90 -8.34
N SER A 219 -5.35 16.15 -9.28
CA SER A 219 -6.07 17.42 -9.40
C SER A 219 -7.14 17.59 -8.33
N CYS A 220 -7.94 16.55 -8.07
CA CYS A 220 -8.95 16.54 -7.02
C CYS A 220 -8.36 16.84 -5.64
N ARG A 221 -7.11 16.42 -5.42
CA ARG A 221 -6.42 16.54 -4.12
C ARG A 221 -5.57 17.79 -3.97
N SER A 222 -5.15 18.40 -5.07
CA SER A 222 -4.54 19.74 -5.03
C SER A 222 -5.57 20.86 -4.90
N SER A 223 -6.84 20.58 -5.19
CA SER A 223 -7.97 21.52 -5.10
C SER A 223 -8.81 21.39 -3.82
N SER A 224 -8.54 20.35 -3.00
CA SER A 224 -9.19 20.13 -1.71
C SER A 224 -8.32 20.68 -0.59
#